data_AF-A0A366DBW8-F1
#
_entry.id   AF-A0A366DBW8-F1
#
_cell.length_a   1.000
_cell.length_b   1.000
_cell.length_c   1.000
_cell.angle_alpha   90.00
_cell.angle_beta   90.00
_cell.angle_gamma   90.00
#
_symmetry.space_group_name_H-M   'P 1'
#
loop_
_entity.id
_entity.type
_entity.pdbx_description
1 polymer ?
#
loop_
_entity_poly.entity_id
_entity_poly.type
_entity_poly.pdbx_seq_one_letter_code
_entity_poly.pdbx_strand_id
1 'polypeptide(L)'
;MTTTWFTRTPEAAAKDAEDQLLFDATDLIAGAMTTAGLTRHDLAALLSTHPTELARRLNGRRNLTLRDLARTAHTLGYRVDLNFVSVGDPALPPSAENGEHASRG
;
A
#
# COMPACT_ATOMS: atom_id res chain seq x y z
N MET A 1 -1.51 -28.12 23.74
CA MET A 1 -0.88 -27.35 22.65
C MET A 1 -1.34 -25.92 22.81
N THR A 2 -0.51 -25.07 23.39
CA THR A 2 -0.80 -23.66 23.64
C THR A 2 -0.61 -22.89 22.33
N THR A 3 -1.72 -22.41 21.76
CA THR A 3 -1.72 -21.46 20.65
C THR A 3 -1.05 -20.18 21.12
N THR A 4 0.19 -19.93 20.70
CA THR A 4 0.85 -18.65 20.93
C THR A 4 0.16 -17.61 20.05
N TRP A 5 -0.68 -16.80 20.66
CA TRP A 5 -1.33 -15.65 20.04
C TRP A 5 -0.26 -14.64 19.62
N PHE A 6 -0.24 -14.26 18.34
CA PHE A 6 0.65 -13.20 17.85
C PHE A 6 0.20 -11.87 18.47
N THR A 7 1.02 -11.31 19.35
CA THR A 7 0.88 -9.91 19.75
C THR A 7 1.16 -9.06 18.51
N ARG A 8 0.11 -8.45 17.94
CA ARG A 8 0.24 -7.52 16.81
C ARG A 8 0.98 -6.29 17.29
N THR A 9 2.26 -6.15 16.97
CA THR A 9 3.01 -4.94 17.30
C THR A 9 2.56 -3.79 16.39
N PRO A 10 2.68 -2.52 16.82
CA PRO A 10 2.37 -1.37 15.97
C PRO A 10 3.12 -1.39 14.63
N GLU A 11 4.37 -1.86 14.62
CA GLU A 11 5.19 -1.98 13.41
C GLU A 11 4.63 -3.04 12.45
N ALA A 12 4.13 -4.16 12.98
CA ALA A 12 3.48 -5.19 12.17
C ALA A 12 2.17 -4.66 11.56
N ALA A 13 1.39 -3.91 12.33
CA ALA A 13 0.15 -3.29 11.84
C ALA A 13 0.41 -2.22 10.74
N ALA A 14 1.47 -1.42 10.89
CA ALA A 14 1.87 -0.45 9.87
C ALA A 14 2.28 -1.14 8.56
N LYS A 15 3.06 -2.22 8.66
CA LYS A 15 3.46 -3.03 7.52
C LYS A 15 2.26 -3.69 6.82
N ASP A 16 1.33 -4.26 7.59
CA ASP A 16 0.09 -4.84 7.05
C ASP A 16 -0.69 -3.77 6.25
N ALA A 17 -0.75 -2.53 6.73
CA ALA A 17 -1.44 -1.44 6.05
C ALA A 17 -0.73 -1.04 4.73
N GLU A 18 0.61 -1.04 4.70
CA GLU A 18 1.38 -0.83 3.47
C GLU A 18 1.11 -1.94 2.45
N ASP A 19 1.16 -3.20 2.88
CA ASP A 19 0.96 -4.38 2.03
C ASP A 19 -0.48 -4.41 1.47
N GLN A 20 -1.48 -4.03 2.28
CA GLN A 20 -2.88 -3.92 1.85
C GLN A 20 -3.05 -2.89 0.74
N LEU A 21 -2.51 -1.68 0.90
CA LEU A 21 -2.61 -0.64 -0.13
C LEU A 21 -1.93 -1.05 -1.44
N LEU A 22 -0.77 -1.71 -1.34
CA LEU A 22 -0.05 -2.22 -2.49
C LEU A 22 -0.87 -3.29 -3.22
N PHE A 23 -1.45 -4.23 -2.46
CA PHE A 23 -2.33 -5.26 -3.00
C PHE A 23 -3.51 -4.64 -3.77
N ASP A 24 -4.26 -3.74 -3.12
CA ASP A 24 -5.42 -3.07 -3.72
C ASP A 24 -5.05 -2.32 -5.00
N ALA A 25 -3.94 -1.59 -5.00
CA ALA A 25 -3.47 -0.87 -6.18
C ALA A 25 -3.10 -1.81 -7.34
N THR A 26 -2.43 -2.93 -7.05
CA THR A 26 -2.07 -3.91 -8.09
C THR A 26 -3.26 -4.68 -8.63
N ASP A 27 -4.26 -4.96 -7.80
CA ASP A 27 -5.50 -5.62 -8.21
C ASP A 27 -6.33 -4.71 -9.14
N LEU A 28 -6.44 -3.42 -8.81
CA LEU A 28 -7.08 -2.42 -9.69
C LEU A 28 -6.42 -2.36 -11.08
N ILE A 29 -5.09 -2.36 -11.13
CA ILE A 29 -4.36 -2.38 -12.42
C ILE A 29 -4.64 -3.69 -13.17
N ALA A 30 -4.59 -4.83 -12.49
CA ALA A 30 -4.85 -6.13 -13.12
C ALA A 30 -6.27 -6.21 -13.70
N GLY A 31 -7.29 -5.79 -12.94
CA GLY A 31 -8.67 -5.75 -13.40
C GLY A 31 -8.88 -4.80 -14.59
N ALA A 32 -8.25 -3.62 -14.56
CA ALA A 32 -8.30 -2.66 -15.67
C ALA A 32 -7.64 -3.22 -16.94
N MET A 33 -6.49 -3.91 -16.80
CA MET A 33 -5.82 -4.59 -17.92
C MET A 33 -6.68 -5.71 -18.50
N THR A 34 -7.28 -6.55 -17.66
CA THR A 34 -8.19 -7.62 -18.10
C THR A 34 -9.37 -7.06 -18.86
N THR A 35 -9.98 -5.98 -18.38
CA THR A 35 -11.09 -5.30 -19.05
C THR A 35 -10.69 -4.72 -20.40
N ALA A 36 -9.47 -4.18 -20.51
CA ALA A 36 -8.92 -3.66 -21.75
C ALA A 36 -8.38 -4.74 -22.71
N GLY A 37 -8.36 -6.02 -22.31
CA GLY A 37 -7.77 -7.11 -23.09
C GLY A 37 -6.25 -7.01 -23.25
N LEU A 38 -5.56 -6.33 -22.33
CA LEU A 38 -4.12 -6.08 -22.40
C LEU A 38 -3.32 -7.06 -21.56
N THR A 39 -2.16 -7.49 -22.09
CA THR A 39 -1.17 -8.24 -21.31
C THR A 39 -0.21 -7.29 -20.58
N ARG A 40 0.59 -7.84 -19.65
CA ARG A 40 1.66 -7.07 -18.97
C ARG A 40 2.70 -6.55 -19.95
N HIS A 41 2.95 -7.30 -21.03
CA HIS A 41 3.86 -6.86 -22.08
C HIS A 41 3.31 -5.64 -22.82
N ASP A 42 2.00 -5.65 -23.14
CA ASP A 42 1.35 -4.53 -23.82
C ASP A 42 1.34 -3.29 -22.93
N LEU A 43 1.03 -3.44 -21.64
CA LEU A 43 1.09 -2.32 -20.70
C LEU A 43 2.50 -1.75 -20.57
N ALA A 44 3.54 -2.60 -20.52
CA ALA A 44 4.93 -2.14 -20.49
C ALA A 44 5.29 -1.34 -21.75
N ALA A 45 4.84 -1.80 -22.92
CA ALA A 45 5.03 -1.10 -24.18
C ALA A 45 4.32 0.27 -24.19
N LEU A 46 3.05 0.34 -23.75
CA LEU A 46 2.28 1.58 -23.65
C LEU A 46 2.91 2.59 -22.68
N LEU A 47 3.47 2.11 -21.57
CA LEU A 47 4.14 2.94 -20.57
C LEU A 47 5.60 3.26 -20.92
N SER A 48 6.12 2.77 -22.05
CA SER A 48 7.54 2.88 -22.42
C SER A 48 8.48 2.46 -21.28
N THR A 49 8.12 1.40 -20.55
CA THR A 49 8.90 0.86 -19.43
C THR A 49 9.31 -0.58 -19.71
N HIS A 50 10.41 -1.02 -19.08
CA HIS A 50 10.88 -2.38 -19.27
C HIS A 50 9.90 -3.39 -18.64
N PRO A 51 9.53 -4.49 -19.32
CA PRO A 51 8.58 -5.48 -18.79
C PRO A 51 8.95 -6.04 -17.41
N THR A 52 10.23 -6.30 -17.19
CA THR A 52 10.75 -6.75 -15.87
C THR A 52 10.50 -5.71 -14.77
N GLU A 53 10.66 -4.42 -15.06
CA GLU A 53 10.45 -3.37 -14.06
C GLU A 53 8.96 -3.23 -13.74
N LEU A 54 8.10 -3.28 -14.75
CA LEU A 54 6.64 -3.33 -14.53
C LEU A 54 6.24 -4.55 -13.70
N ALA A 55 6.75 -5.74 -14.05
CA ALA A 55 6.47 -6.96 -13.30
C ALA A 55 6.93 -6.88 -11.84
N ARG A 56 8.07 -6.25 -11.55
CA ARG A 56 8.52 -6.07 -10.16
C ARG A 56 7.60 -5.17 -9.36
N ARG A 57 7.07 -4.11 -9.98
CA ARG A 57 6.08 -3.22 -9.34
C ARG A 57 4.77 -3.95 -9.08
N LEU A 58 4.24 -4.64 -10.09
CA LEU A 58 2.96 -5.35 -10.00
C LEU A 58 3.00 -6.57 -9.06
N ASN A 59 4.17 -7.18 -8.86
CA ASN A 59 4.34 -8.28 -7.90
C ASN A 59 4.72 -7.77 -6.49
N GLY A 60 4.65 -6.46 -6.24
CA GLY A 60 5.00 -5.85 -4.95
C GLY A 60 6.49 -5.95 -4.56
N ARG A 61 7.37 -6.38 -5.47
CA ARG A 61 8.83 -6.48 -5.25
C ARG A 61 9.54 -5.12 -5.34
N ARG A 62 8.83 -4.10 -5.80
CA ARG A 62 9.25 -2.70 -5.89
C ARG A 62 8.06 -1.84 -5.51
N ASN A 63 8.31 -0.80 -4.73
CA ASN A 63 7.28 0.17 -4.39
C ASN A 63 6.77 0.85 -5.67
N LEU A 64 5.46 0.83 -5.88
CA LEU A 64 4.80 1.56 -6.95
C LEU A 64 4.58 2.99 -6.48
N THR A 65 5.18 3.99 -7.15
CA THR A 65 4.91 5.37 -6.75
C THR A 65 3.48 5.78 -7.12
N LEU A 66 2.89 6.72 -6.39
CA LEU A 66 1.59 7.30 -6.77
C LEU A 66 1.59 7.89 -8.18
N ARG A 67 2.75 8.39 -8.64
CA ARG A 67 2.93 8.90 -10.01
C ARG A 67 2.87 7.77 -11.04
N ASP A 68 3.48 6.61 -10.74
CA ASP A 68 3.41 5.43 -11.60
C ASP A 68 1.98 4.88 -11.66
N LEU A 69 1.29 4.81 -10.51
CA LEU A 69 -0.11 4.39 -10.43
C LEU A 69 -1.02 5.30 -11.26
N ALA A 70 -0.92 6.62 -11.08
CA ALA A 70 -1.71 7.58 -11.83
C ALA A 70 -1.46 7.51 -13.35
N ARG A 71 -0.19 7.37 -13.76
CA ARG A 71 0.18 7.18 -15.17
C ARG A 71 -0.42 5.90 -15.74
N THR A 72 -0.30 4.80 -15.00
CA THR A 72 -0.84 3.48 -15.40
C THR A 72 -2.35 3.54 -15.58
N ALA A 73 -3.07 4.10 -14.59
CA ALA A 73 -4.52 4.28 -14.67
C ALA A 73 -4.90 5.13 -15.89
N HIS A 74 -4.24 6.28 -16.09
CA HIS A 74 -4.50 7.15 -17.24
C HIS A 74 -4.28 6.44 -18.58
N THR A 75 -3.18 5.68 -18.72
CA THR A 75 -2.90 4.87 -19.92
C THR A 75 -3.99 3.83 -20.18
N LEU A 76 -4.61 3.30 -19.13
CA LEU A 76 -5.72 2.35 -19.22
C LEU A 76 -7.09 3.04 -19.37
N GLY A 77 -7.15 4.38 -19.43
CA GLY A 77 -8.41 5.13 -19.58
C GLY A 77 -9.15 5.40 -18.26
N TYR A 78 -8.48 5.26 -17.12
CA TYR A 78 -9.04 5.46 -15.78
C TYR A 78 -8.38 6.65 -15.05
N ARG A 79 -9.04 7.10 -13.97
CA ARG A 79 -8.46 8.01 -12.97
C ARG A 79 -8.39 7.27 -11.63
N VAL A 80 -7.34 7.53 -10.86
CA VAL A 80 -7.27 7.08 -9.46
C VAL A 80 -8.13 7.99 -8.59
N ASP A 81 -8.93 7.40 -7.73
CA ASP A 81 -9.69 8.08 -6.67
C ASP A 81 -9.29 7.47 -5.32
N LEU A 82 -8.91 8.30 -4.35
CA LEU A 82 -8.40 7.87 -3.05
C LEU A 82 -9.26 8.44 -1.95
N ASN A 83 -9.68 7.57 -1.01
CA ASN A 83 -10.47 7.93 0.14
C ASN A 83 -9.85 7.32 1.40
N PHE A 84 -9.74 8.12 2.47
CA PHE A 84 -9.34 7.59 3.77
C PHE A 84 -10.52 6.89 4.42
N VAL A 85 -10.29 5.68 4.92
CA VAL A 85 -11.25 4.91 5.70
C VAL A 85 -10.75 4.85 7.14
N SER A 86 -11.59 5.25 8.10
CA SER A 86 -11.26 5.11 9.52
C SER A 86 -11.25 3.63 9.88
N VAL A 87 -10.13 3.15 10.41
CA VAL A 87 -9.93 1.77 10.86
C VAL A 87 -9.95 1.65 12.40
N GLY A 88 -10.45 2.69 13.09
CA GLY A 88 -10.47 2.81 14.56
C GLY A 88 -9.74 4.04 15.05
N ASP A 89 -9.49 4.11 16.37
CA ASP A 89 -8.69 5.19 16.96
C ASP A 89 -7.25 5.14 16.41
N PRO A 90 -6.66 6.29 16.06
CA PRO A 90 -5.25 6.32 15.69
C PRO A 90 -4.44 5.75 16.85
N ALA A 91 -3.42 4.94 16.54
CA ALA A 91 -2.39 4.57 17.50
C ALA A 91 -1.61 5.84 17.88
N LEU A 92 -2.19 6.65 18.75
CA LEU A 92 -1.49 7.73 19.43
C LEU A 92 -0.31 7.06 20.14
N PRO A 93 0.93 7.60 20.00
CA PRO A 93 1.99 7.18 20.90
C PRO A 93 1.45 7.31 22.33
N PRO A 94 1.71 6.34 23.23
CA PRO A 94 1.29 6.47 24.62
C PRO A 94 1.76 7.85 25.06
N SER A 95 0.82 8.72 25.40
CA SER A 95 1.11 10.11 25.76
C SER A 95 2.27 10.08 26.73
N ALA A 96 3.38 10.75 26.39
CA ALA A 96 4.56 10.82 27.22
C ALA A 96 4.10 11.04 28.66
N GLU A 97 4.25 10.00 29.48
CA GLU A 97 3.72 10.00 30.84
C GLU A 97 4.25 11.27 31.50
N ASN A 98 3.31 12.11 31.95
CA ASN A 98 3.58 13.37 32.60
C ASN A 98 4.74 13.19 33.58
N GLY A 99 5.82 13.94 33.35
CA GLY A 99 6.90 14.09 34.30
C GLY A 99 6.37 14.75 35.56
N GLU A 100 5.80 13.96 36.46
CA GLU A 100 5.26 14.44 37.73
C GLU A 100 5.73 13.54 38.88
N HIS A 101 7.03 13.60 39.15
CA HIS A 101 7.64 13.32 40.45
C HIS A 101 8.99 14.08 40.47
N ALA A 102 9.33 14.98 41.38
CA ALA A 102 8.69 15.46 42.58
C ALA A 102 9.30 16.83 42.93
N SER A 103 8.46 17.86 43.05
CA SER A 103 8.78 18.95 43.99
C SER A 103 8.40 18.43 45.38
N ARG A 104 9.40 18.03 46.16
CA ARG A 104 9.32 17.98 47.61
C ARG A 104 10.44 18.85 48.15
N GLY A 105 10.04 19.96 48.77
CA GLY A 105 10.90 20.74 49.65
C GLY A 105 11.12 20.05 50.99
#